data_AF-A0A1B8GGF3-F1
#
_entry.id   AF-A0A1B8GGF3-F1
#
_cell.length_a   1.000
_cell.length_b   1.000
_cell.length_c   1.000
_cell.angle_alpha   90.00
_cell.angle_beta   90.00
_cell.angle_gamma   90.00
#
_symmetry.space_group_name_H-M   'P 1'
#
loop_
_entity.id
_entity.type
_entity.pdbx_description
1 polymer ?
#
loop_
_entity_poly.entity_id
_entity_poly.type
_entity_poly.pdbx_seq_one_letter_code
_entity_poly.pdbx_strand_id
1 'polypeptide(L)'
;MAAQEVRTPGSKPGGTMLWGGRFTGGLDPLMVSYNESIYYDRAFHTQDILGSIAWARGNHKVGILSDAEFKAIEEGLKKVEAEWVDGTFKIIPGVDEDIHTANERRLGEIIGKDIGGKLHTGRSRNEQVATDMRMWLRDELRKIEVFLVDFLKVVAARAEKEIDFVMPGYTHLQRAQPVRWSHWMLSYGLAFASDLERLREVIARVNRSPLGCGALAGNPFNIDRDAMAKELGFEGLMWNSMGAVADRDFVLEAMQWGSTLMSHMSRWSEDLIIYSTGEFSFVRLADAYSTGSSLMPQKKNPDSLELLRGKSGRAFGQMAGLMMTLKGLPSTYNKDLQESVEPMLDHVKTVGDSIQIATGVLSTLAANSEKMRAALDGFMLATDLADYLVRKGVPFRETHHISGQVVALSEKTNTPMEKLTYEQLESVDARFKPDVSECFDFERSVEMRTSKGGTSKKCVLEQIEVLKSMLA
;
A
#
# COMPACT_ATOMS: atom_id res chain seq x y z
N MET A 1 8.16 -32.43 39.39
CA MET A 1 7.05 -32.13 40.32
C MET A 1 6.93 -30.61 40.40
N ALA A 2 6.10 -30.02 39.54
CA ALA A 2 5.59 -28.68 39.72
C ALA A 2 4.07 -28.85 39.84
N ALA A 3 3.51 -28.37 40.95
CA ALA A 3 2.13 -28.62 41.33
C ALA A 3 1.16 -28.11 40.25
N GLN A 4 0.24 -28.99 39.84
CA GLN A 4 -1.00 -28.58 39.20
C GLN A 4 -1.80 -27.79 40.23
N GLU A 5 -1.64 -26.46 40.24
CA GLU A 5 -2.68 -25.59 40.79
C GLU A 5 -3.91 -25.74 39.90
N VAL A 6 -4.90 -26.44 40.42
CA VAL A 6 -6.24 -26.49 39.85
C VAL A 6 -6.79 -25.06 39.86
N ARG A 7 -6.67 -24.37 38.72
CA ARG A 7 -7.32 -23.07 38.50
C ARG A 7 -8.81 -23.27 38.71
N THR A 8 -9.34 -22.61 39.74
CA THR A 8 -10.76 -22.63 40.07
C THR A 8 -11.53 -22.05 38.86
N PRO A 9 -12.62 -22.69 38.40
CA PRO A 9 -13.44 -22.13 37.33
C PRO A 9 -13.84 -20.69 37.69
N GLY A 10 -13.74 -19.77 36.73
CA GLY A 10 -14.22 -18.41 36.93
C GLY A 10 -15.67 -18.40 37.42
N SER A 11 -16.08 -17.38 38.17
CA SER A 11 -17.50 -17.19 38.48
C SER A 11 -18.30 -17.01 37.19
N LYS A 12 -19.59 -17.41 37.19
CA LYS A 12 -20.51 -17.24 36.05
C LYS A 12 -20.30 -15.89 35.34
N PRO A 13 -20.34 -15.85 34.00
CA PRO A 13 -20.30 -14.59 33.26
C PRO A 13 -21.34 -13.63 33.86
N GLY A 14 -20.91 -12.41 34.19
CA GLY A 14 -21.83 -11.38 34.65
C GLY A 14 -22.94 -11.15 33.61
N GLY A 15 -24.11 -10.69 34.05
CA GLY A 15 -25.27 -10.40 33.18
C GLY A 15 -25.05 -9.31 32.12
N THR A 16 -23.80 -8.89 31.91
CA THR A 16 -23.33 -7.95 30.90
C THR A 16 -22.86 -8.63 29.61
N MET A 17 -22.57 -9.93 29.61
CA MET A 17 -22.19 -10.64 28.38
C MET A 17 -23.42 -11.04 27.57
N LEU A 18 -23.48 -10.64 26.30
CA LEU A 18 -24.60 -10.91 25.38
C LEU A 18 -24.90 -12.40 25.17
N TRP A 19 -23.93 -13.26 25.43
CA TRP A 19 -24.02 -14.71 25.25
C TRP A 19 -24.05 -15.50 26.57
N GLY A 20 -24.05 -14.82 27.73
CA GLY A 20 -23.81 -15.42 29.05
C GLY A 20 -24.93 -16.31 29.62
N GLY A 21 -26.17 -16.17 29.14
CA GLY A 21 -27.35 -16.84 29.73
C GLY A 21 -27.34 -18.38 29.70
N ARG A 22 -26.49 -18.99 28.85
CA ARG A 22 -26.35 -20.45 28.71
C ARG A 22 -25.26 -21.05 29.62
N PHE A 23 -24.34 -20.25 30.15
CA PHE A 23 -23.13 -20.74 30.79
C PHE A 23 -23.32 -20.97 32.30
N THR A 24 -22.85 -22.12 32.80
CA THR A 24 -22.99 -22.53 34.20
C THR A 24 -21.78 -22.16 35.07
N GLY A 25 -20.64 -21.84 34.46
CA GLY A 25 -19.41 -21.34 35.08
C GLY A 25 -18.74 -20.27 34.21
N GLY A 26 -17.75 -19.56 34.75
CA GLY A 26 -16.97 -18.54 34.05
C GLY A 26 -15.87 -19.11 33.16
N LEU A 27 -15.36 -18.26 32.28
CA LEU A 27 -14.21 -18.58 31.42
C LEU A 27 -12.90 -18.65 32.23
N ASP A 28 -11.94 -19.44 31.75
CA ASP A 28 -10.55 -19.37 32.23
C ASP A 28 -9.98 -17.97 31.87
N PRO A 29 -9.26 -17.30 32.80
CA PRO A 29 -8.65 -15.99 32.52
C PRO A 29 -7.77 -15.95 31.27
N LEU A 30 -7.06 -17.04 30.96
CA LEU A 30 -6.27 -17.15 29.74
C LEU A 30 -7.16 -17.10 28.49
N MET A 31 -8.30 -17.81 28.52
CA MET A 31 -9.26 -17.79 27.41
C MET A 31 -9.88 -16.42 27.22
N VAL A 32 -10.15 -15.68 28.31
CA VAL A 32 -10.60 -14.28 28.24
C VAL A 32 -9.56 -13.45 27.49
N SER A 33 -8.30 -13.44 27.94
CA SER A 33 -7.24 -12.65 27.29
C SER A 33 -6.95 -13.05 25.85
N TYR A 34 -7.17 -14.33 25.48
CA TYR A 34 -6.94 -14.84 24.13
C TYR A 34 -8.10 -14.50 23.17
N ASN A 35 -9.30 -14.24 23.69
CA ASN A 35 -10.51 -13.98 22.90
C ASN A 35 -10.85 -12.48 22.79
N GLU A 36 -10.45 -11.67 23.77
CA GLU A 36 -10.69 -10.22 23.79
C GLU A 36 -10.07 -9.54 22.56
N SER A 37 -10.88 -8.75 21.85
CA SER A 37 -10.44 -7.97 20.68
C SER A 37 -10.40 -6.47 20.91
N ILE A 38 -10.91 -5.98 22.04
CA ILE A 38 -11.04 -4.55 22.36
C ILE A 38 -9.74 -3.73 22.18
N TYR A 39 -8.56 -4.35 22.36
CA TYR A 39 -7.29 -3.64 22.28
C TYR A 39 -6.89 -3.24 20.85
N TYR A 40 -7.44 -3.92 19.84
CA TYR A 40 -7.21 -3.62 18.42
C TYR A 40 -8.50 -3.21 17.70
N ASP A 41 -9.64 -3.85 17.95
CA ASP A 41 -10.90 -3.55 17.25
C ASP A 41 -11.54 -2.21 17.69
N ARG A 42 -11.07 -1.61 18.79
CA ARG A 42 -11.38 -0.21 19.14
C ARG A 42 -11.06 0.77 18.02
N ALA A 43 -10.21 0.40 17.06
CA ALA A 43 -10.00 1.15 15.83
C ALA A 43 -11.30 1.44 15.06
N PHE A 44 -12.34 0.62 15.25
CA PHE A 44 -13.64 0.72 14.58
C PHE A 44 -14.70 1.48 15.41
N HIS A 45 -14.33 2.15 16.50
CA HIS A 45 -15.30 2.79 17.41
C HIS A 45 -16.27 3.75 16.69
N THR A 46 -15.76 4.51 15.72
CA THR A 46 -16.57 5.46 14.94
C THR A 46 -17.53 4.71 14.02
N GLN A 47 -17.05 3.68 13.32
CA GLN A 47 -17.84 2.89 12.40
C GLN A 47 -18.97 2.14 13.12
N ASP A 48 -18.68 1.52 14.27
CA ASP A 48 -19.68 0.82 15.09
C ASP A 48 -20.79 1.77 15.57
N ILE A 49 -20.43 3.00 15.96
CA ILE A 49 -21.38 4.04 16.37
C ILE A 49 -22.26 4.47 15.21
N LEU A 50 -21.67 4.81 14.06
CA LEU A 50 -22.42 5.22 12.87
C LEU A 50 -23.34 4.09 12.38
N GLY A 51 -22.82 2.86 12.32
CA GLY A 51 -23.59 1.66 11.99
C GLY A 51 -24.74 1.41 12.96
N SER A 52 -24.52 1.66 14.25
CA SER A 52 -25.55 1.55 15.29
C SER A 52 -26.63 2.63 15.20
N ILE A 53 -26.28 3.85 14.82
CA ILE A 53 -27.27 4.93 14.57
C ILE A 53 -28.14 4.57 13.36
N ALA A 54 -27.52 4.14 12.25
CA ALA A 54 -28.25 3.72 11.04
C ALA A 54 -29.17 2.52 11.33
N TRP A 55 -28.69 1.56 12.13
CA TRP A 55 -29.48 0.42 12.58
C TRP A 55 -30.68 0.82 13.44
N ALA A 56 -30.46 1.69 14.43
CA ALA A 56 -31.53 2.21 15.27
C ALA A 56 -32.59 2.95 14.44
N ARG A 57 -32.16 3.71 13.41
CA ARG A 57 -33.06 4.39 12.48
C ARG A 57 -33.86 3.39 11.64
N GLY A 58 -33.24 2.30 11.20
CA GLY A 58 -33.92 1.19 10.53
C GLY A 58 -35.01 0.56 11.40
N ASN A 59 -34.68 0.23 12.65
CA ASN A 59 -35.62 -0.34 13.62
C ASN A 59 -36.76 0.62 14.01
N HIS A 60 -36.47 1.92 14.08
CA HIS A 60 -37.48 2.97 14.27
C HIS A 60 -38.52 2.98 13.13
N LYS A 61 -38.06 2.95 11.88
CA LYS A 61 -38.97 2.96 10.71
C LYS A 61 -39.93 1.78 10.65
N VAL A 62 -39.54 0.62 11.20
CA VAL A 62 -40.40 -0.59 11.25
C VAL A 62 -41.17 -0.72 12.57
N GLY A 63 -41.11 0.29 13.45
CA GLY A 63 -41.90 0.36 14.68
C GLY A 63 -41.36 -0.47 15.86
N ILE A 64 -40.12 -0.98 15.77
CA ILE A 64 -39.46 -1.66 16.91
C ILE A 64 -39.05 -0.65 17.98
N LEU A 65 -38.61 0.54 17.56
CA LEU A 65 -38.28 1.65 18.44
C LEU A 65 -39.30 2.77 18.27
N SER A 66 -39.75 3.35 19.38
CA SER A 66 -40.50 4.61 19.38
C SER A 66 -39.60 5.81 19.07
N ASP A 67 -40.19 6.96 18.73
CA ASP A 67 -39.46 8.22 18.50
C ASP A 67 -38.55 8.59 19.67
N ALA A 68 -39.06 8.42 20.90
CA ALA A 68 -38.32 8.75 22.12
C ALA A 68 -37.12 7.83 22.33
N GLU A 69 -37.29 6.53 22.07
CA GLU A 69 -36.22 5.54 22.20
C GLU A 69 -35.14 5.72 21.14
N PHE A 70 -35.55 5.95 19.89
CA PHE A 70 -34.61 6.25 18.81
C PHE A 70 -33.78 7.49 19.10
N LYS A 71 -34.43 8.59 19.52
CA LYS A 71 -33.74 9.83 19.89
C LYS A 71 -32.76 9.63 21.05
N ALA A 72 -33.17 8.89 22.08
CA ALA A 72 -32.29 8.57 23.20
C ALA A 72 -31.06 7.78 22.74
N ILE A 73 -31.23 6.77 21.89
CA ILE A 73 -30.12 5.98 21.32
C ILE A 73 -29.18 6.85 20.49
N GLU A 74 -29.71 7.67 19.57
CA GLU A 74 -28.89 8.51 18.69
C GLU A 74 -28.08 9.55 19.49
N GLU A 75 -28.71 10.24 20.44
CA GLU A 75 -28.02 11.20 21.32
C GLU A 75 -27.04 10.53 22.27
N GLY A 76 -27.38 9.34 22.77
CA GLY A 76 -26.51 8.54 23.62
C GLY A 76 -25.24 8.11 22.88
N LEU A 77 -25.38 7.57 21.67
CA LEU A 77 -24.26 7.14 20.84
C LEU A 77 -23.34 8.29 20.44
N LYS A 78 -23.88 9.48 20.15
CA LYS A 78 -23.07 10.70 19.91
C LYS A 78 -22.24 11.11 21.13
N LYS A 79 -22.76 10.90 22.35
CA LYS A 79 -21.97 11.13 23.58
C LYS A 79 -20.87 10.08 23.74
N VAL A 80 -21.15 8.81 23.43
CA VAL A 80 -20.12 7.75 23.42
C VAL A 80 -19.01 8.08 22.41
N GLU A 81 -19.36 8.58 21.23
CA GLU A 81 -18.39 8.98 20.21
C GLU A 81 -17.47 10.10 20.70
N ALA A 82 -18.04 11.12 21.34
CA ALA A 82 -17.27 12.21 21.94
C ALA A 82 -16.28 11.69 22.98
N GLU A 83 -16.68 10.72 23.82
CA GLU A 83 -15.77 10.11 24.80
C GLU A 83 -14.59 9.39 24.16
N TRP A 84 -14.80 8.70 23.03
CA TRP A 84 -13.71 8.08 22.28
C TRP A 84 -12.77 9.11 21.65
N VAL A 85 -13.32 10.13 20.98
CA VAL A 85 -12.56 11.19 20.33
C VAL A 85 -11.73 12.00 21.33
N ASP A 86 -12.31 12.31 22.49
CA ASP A 86 -11.65 13.06 23.56
C ASP A 86 -10.69 12.18 24.40
N GLY A 87 -10.63 10.87 24.14
CA GLY A 87 -9.79 9.94 24.89
C GLY A 87 -10.24 9.73 26.34
N THR A 88 -11.50 10.02 26.66
CA THR A 88 -12.07 9.91 28.01
C THR A 88 -12.85 8.61 28.23
N PHE A 89 -13.15 7.87 27.16
CA PHE A 89 -13.76 6.55 27.23
C PHE A 89 -12.89 5.59 28.06
N LYS A 90 -13.48 4.91 29.04
CA LYS A 90 -12.79 3.93 29.89
C LYS A 90 -13.15 2.52 29.46
N ILE A 91 -12.17 1.81 28.91
CA ILE A 91 -12.25 0.37 28.64
C ILE A 91 -12.22 -0.37 29.99
N ILE A 92 -13.14 -1.32 30.18
CA ILE A 92 -13.25 -2.14 31.37
C ILE A 92 -12.77 -3.58 31.06
N PRO A 93 -11.57 -3.98 31.50
CA PRO A 93 -11.03 -5.33 31.24
C PRO A 93 -11.95 -6.44 31.76
N GLY A 94 -12.11 -7.52 30.99
CA GLY A 94 -12.98 -8.65 31.33
C GLY A 94 -14.49 -8.37 31.20
N VAL A 95 -14.88 -7.13 30.86
CA VAL A 95 -16.27 -6.74 30.58
C VAL A 95 -16.42 -6.31 29.13
N ASP A 96 -15.54 -5.43 28.66
CA ASP A 96 -15.50 -4.95 27.29
C ASP A 96 -14.73 -5.96 26.42
N GLU A 97 -15.38 -7.05 26.00
CA GLU A 97 -14.78 -8.11 25.16
C GLU A 97 -14.25 -7.54 23.83
N ASP A 98 -15.05 -6.68 23.22
CA ASP A 98 -14.87 -6.09 21.90
C ASP A 98 -15.43 -4.66 21.87
N ILE A 99 -15.12 -3.90 20.82
CA ILE A 99 -15.61 -2.53 20.64
C ILE A 99 -17.15 -2.44 20.74
N HIS A 100 -17.85 -3.45 20.22
CA HIS A 100 -19.29 -3.47 20.18
C HIS A 100 -19.89 -3.57 21.60
N THR A 101 -19.31 -4.40 22.46
CA THR A 101 -19.73 -4.54 23.87
C THR A 101 -19.37 -3.30 24.67
N ALA A 102 -18.21 -2.69 24.40
CA ALA A 102 -17.81 -1.44 25.04
C ALA A 102 -18.80 -0.31 24.75
N ASN A 103 -19.14 -0.10 23.48
CA ASN A 103 -20.08 0.93 23.06
C ASN A 103 -21.50 0.68 23.59
N GLU A 104 -21.97 -0.57 23.56
CA GLU A 104 -23.30 -0.93 24.06
C GLU A 104 -23.40 -0.80 25.58
N ARG A 105 -22.36 -1.22 26.34
CA ARG A 105 -22.28 -0.99 27.78
C ARG A 105 -22.38 0.50 28.06
N ARG A 106 -21.54 1.31 27.41
CA ARG A 106 -21.49 2.74 27.68
C ARG A 106 -22.80 3.43 27.31
N LEU A 107 -23.43 3.03 26.20
CA LEU A 107 -24.75 3.50 25.82
C LEU A 107 -25.78 3.18 26.92
N GLY A 108 -25.81 1.94 27.42
CA GLY A 108 -26.72 1.52 28.48
C GLY A 108 -26.53 2.28 29.80
N GLU A 109 -25.30 2.70 30.12
CA GLU A 109 -25.01 3.58 31.26
C GLU A 109 -25.57 5.00 31.07
N ILE A 110 -25.64 5.49 29.84
CA ILE A 110 -26.11 6.85 29.51
C ILE A 110 -27.64 6.91 29.42
N ILE A 111 -28.28 5.92 28.78
CA ILE A 111 -29.71 5.97 28.43
C ILE A 111 -30.57 4.93 29.18
N GLY A 112 -29.94 4.10 30.02
CA GLY A 112 -30.61 3.00 30.71
C GLY A 112 -30.63 1.70 29.91
N LYS A 113 -30.56 0.58 30.62
CA LYS A 113 -30.48 -0.77 30.02
C LYS A 113 -31.73 -1.18 29.25
N ASP A 114 -32.90 -0.69 29.64
CA ASP A 114 -34.17 -1.06 28.99
C ASP A 114 -34.27 -0.52 27.57
N ILE A 115 -33.76 0.70 27.33
CA ILE A 115 -33.71 1.30 25.99
C ILE A 115 -32.48 0.79 25.25
N GLY A 116 -31.30 0.80 25.89
CA GLY A 116 -30.05 0.33 25.28
C GLY A 116 -30.13 -1.11 24.79
N GLY A 117 -30.77 -2.00 25.56
CA GLY A 117 -30.95 -3.41 25.20
C GLY A 117 -31.84 -3.65 23.98
N LYS A 118 -32.61 -2.66 23.52
CA LYS A 118 -33.40 -2.76 22.27
C LYS A 118 -32.56 -2.55 21.02
N LEU A 119 -31.39 -1.90 21.12
CA LEU A 119 -30.54 -1.58 19.97
C LEU A 119 -30.15 -2.83 19.18
N HIS A 120 -29.84 -3.94 19.86
CA HIS A 120 -29.41 -5.18 19.21
C HIS A 120 -30.55 -6.01 18.61
N THR A 121 -31.81 -5.56 18.68
CA THR A 121 -32.94 -6.32 18.13
C THR A 121 -32.78 -6.54 16.63
N GLY A 122 -32.78 -7.81 16.23
CA GLY A 122 -32.63 -8.25 14.84
C GLY A 122 -31.21 -8.17 14.26
N ARG A 123 -30.22 -7.79 15.08
CA ARG A 123 -28.81 -7.63 14.67
C ARG A 123 -27.98 -8.82 15.15
N SER A 124 -26.84 -9.04 14.50
CA SER A 124 -25.79 -9.92 14.98
C SER A 124 -24.44 -9.23 14.97
N ARG A 125 -23.52 -9.65 15.85
CA ARG A 125 -22.11 -9.25 15.79
C ARG A 125 -21.45 -9.62 14.46
N ASN A 126 -21.90 -10.70 13.79
CA ASN A 126 -21.28 -11.18 12.55
C ASN A 126 -21.39 -10.17 11.40
N GLU A 127 -22.58 -9.60 11.19
CA GLU A 127 -22.78 -8.54 10.19
C GLU A 127 -22.30 -7.17 10.66
N GLN A 128 -22.32 -6.93 11.98
CA GLN A 128 -21.93 -5.65 12.57
C GLN A 128 -20.44 -5.43 12.36
N VAL A 129 -19.60 -6.39 12.78
CA VAL A 129 -18.15 -6.30 12.57
C VAL A 129 -17.78 -6.25 11.09
N ALA A 130 -18.51 -6.98 10.22
CA ALA A 130 -18.28 -6.93 8.78
C ALA A 130 -18.61 -5.55 8.19
N THR A 131 -19.65 -4.89 8.72
CA THR A 131 -20.00 -3.51 8.33
C THR A 131 -18.91 -2.55 8.78
N ASP A 132 -18.49 -2.65 10.04
CA ASP A 132 -17.52 -1.76 10.66
C ASP A 132 -16.16 -1.84 9.96
N MET A 133 -15.68 -3.06 9.72
CA MET A 133 -14.43 -3.31 8.99
C MET A 133 -14.46 -2.73 7.57
N ARG A 134 -15.57 -2.91 6.83
CA ARG A 134 -15.70 -2.40 5.46
C ARG A 134 -15.75 -0.88 5.40
N MET A 135 -16.47 -0.25 6.33
CA MET A 135 -16.49 1.21 6.45
C MET A 135 -15.09 1.75 6.77
N TRP A 136 -14.43 1.16 7.77
CA TRP A 136 -13.10 1.58 8.20
C TRP A 136 -12.08 1.42 7.06
N LEU A 137 -12.04 0.23 6.44
CA LEU A 137 -11.09 -0.05 5.37
C LEU A 137 -11.32 0.84 4.15
N ARG A 138 -12.58 1.07 3.76
CA ARG A 138 -12.92 2.01 2.67
C ARG A 138 -12.33 3.40 2.94
N ASP A 139 -12.53 3.91 4.15
CA ASP A 139 -12.11 5.27 4.51
C ASP A 139 -10.59 5.37 4.59
N GLU A 140 -9.90 4.36 5.11
CA GLU A 140 -8.43 4.31 5.11
C GLU A 140 -7.83 4.14 3.71
N LEU A 141 -8.42 3.30 2.86
CA LEU A 141 -7.95 3.15 1.48
C LEU A 141 -8.10 4.44 0.67
N ARG A 142 -9.15 5.24 0.92
CA ARG A 142 -9.30 6.59 0.33
C ARG A 142 -8.23 7.57 0.81
N LYS A 143 -7.82 7.50 2.08
CA LYS A 143 -6.67 8.30 2.58
C LYS A 143 -5.36 7.88 1.89
N ILE A 144 -5.16 6.58 1.76
CA ILE A 144 -4.00 6.00 1.07
C ILE A 144 -3.98 6.40 -0.41
N GLU A 145 -5.14 6.46 -1.08
CA GLU A 145 -5.27 6.96 -2.45
C GLU A 145 -4.70 8.37 -2.57
N VAL A 146 -5.08 9.28 -1.65
CA VAL A 146 -4.55 10.65 -1.61
C VAL A 146 -3.03 10.65 -1.46
N PHE A 147 -2.48 9.87 -0.54
CA PHE A 147 -1.03 9.78 -0.34
C PHE A 147 -0.31 9.27 -1.59
N LEU A 148 -0.87 8.27 -2.28
CA LEU A 148 -0.28 7.71 -3.50
C LEU A 148 -0.34 8.71 -4.66
N VAL A 149 -1.46 9.43 -4.80
CA VAL A 149 -1.60 10.51 -5.78
C VAL A 149 -0.56 11.61 -5.52
N ASP A 150 -0.35 12.02 -4.27
CA ASP A 150 0.64 13.04 -3.93
C ASP A 150 2.07 12.57 -4.19
N PHE A 151 2.38 11.30 -3.91
CA PHE A 151 3.66 10.70 -4.30
C PHE A 151 3.89 10.77 -5.82
N LEU A 152 2.89 10.40 -6.62
CA LEU A 152 2.99 10.40 -8.08
C LEU A 152 3.09 11.82 -8.66
N LYS A 153 2.45 12.82 -8.05
CA LYS A 153 2.66 14.24 -8.40
C LYS A 153 4.12 14.64 -8.20
N VAL A 154 4.75 14.20 -7.11
CA VAL A 154 6.19 14.46 -6.86
C VAL A 154 7.05 13.78 -7.92
N VAL A 155 6.76 12.53 -8.28
CA VAL A 155 7.47 11.82 -9.35
C VAL A 155 7.38 12.60 -10.66
N ALA A 156 6.18 12.99 -11.08
CA ALA A 156 5.97 13.74 -12.31
C ALA A 156 6.70 15.10 -12.31
N ALA A 157 6.57 15.87 -11.24
CA ALA A 157 7.19 17.18 -11.11
C ALA A 157 8.73 17.11 -11.13
N ARG A 158 9.32 16.11 -10.47
CA ARG A 158 10.77 15.92 -10.49
C ARG A 158 11.27 15.39 -11.82
N ALA A 159 10.56 14.45 -12.43
CA ALA A 159 10.88 13.97 -13.78
C ALA A 159 10.90 15.10 -14.82
N GLU A 160 9.96 16.04 -14.71
CA GLU A 160 9.93 17.22 -15.58
C GLU A 160 11.11 18.17 -15.30
N LYS A 161 11.38 18.48 -14.02
CA LYS A 161 12.44 19.41 -13.61
C LYS A 161 13.85 18.90 -13.91
N GLU A 162 14.07 17.59 -13.84
CA GLU A 162 15.40 16.96 -13.90
C GLU A 162 15.64 16.22 -15.22
N ILE A 163 14.86 16.56 -16.25
CA ILE A 163 14.83 15.86 -17.54
C ILE A 163 16.17 15.82 -18.28
N ASP A 164 17.03 16.80 -18.06
CA ASP A 164 18.33 16.91 -18.72
C ASP A 164 19.42 16.03 -18.06
N PHE A 165 19.11 15.36 -16.94
CA PHE A 165 20.09 14.52 -16.26
C PHE A 165 20.21 13.17 -16.96
N VAL A 166 21.43 12.84 -17.39
CA VAL A 166 21.78 11.58 -18.05
C VAL A 166 22.66 10.75 -17.13
N MET A 167 22.33 9.47 -16.98
CA MET A 167 23.02 8.49 -16.15
C MET A 167 23.18 7.16 -16.90
N PRO A 168 24.02 6.24 -16.43
CA PRO A 168 24.00 4.88 -16.91
C PRO A 168 22.67 4.18 -16.59
N GLY A 169 22.07 3.53 -17.58
CA GLY A 169 21.06 2.50 -17.38
C GLY A 169 21.73 1.17 -17.03
N TYR A 170 21.03 0.34 -16.25
CA TYR A 170 21.60 -0.90 -15.72
C TYR A 170 20.78 -2.13 -16.10
N THR A 171 21.49 -3.20 -16.45
CA THR A 171 20.95 -4.56 -16.53
C THR A 171 21.95 -5.48 -15.84
N HIS A 172 21.50 -6.35 -14.94
CA HIS A 172 22.40 -7.16 -14.08
C HIS A 172 23.38 -6.30 -13.25
N LEU A 173 22.99 -5.07 -12.91
CA LEU A 173 23.82 -4.06 -12.27
C LEU A 173 25.11 -3.71 -13.07
N GLN A 174 25.18 -4.10 -14.34
CA GLN A 174 26.20 -3.67 -15.28
C GLN A 174 25.70 -2.47 -16.07
N ARG A 175 26.59 -1.52 -16.35
CA ARG A 175 26.27 -0.35 -17.20
C ARG A 175 25.92 -0.86 -18.59
N ALA A 176 24.73 -0.50 -19.06
CA ALA A 176 24.21 -0.88 -20.36
C ALA A 176 24.29 0.31 -21.33
N GLN A 177 23.23 1.11 -21.39
CA GLN A 177 23.13 2.29 -22.27
C GLN A 177 22.83 3.54 -21.45
N PRO A 178 23.16 4.75 -21.96
CA PRO A 178 22.76 5.99 -21.31
C PRO A 178 21.23 6.10 -21.26
N VAL A 179 20.70 6.57 -20.14
CA VAL A 179 19.27 6.86 -19.95
C VAL A 179 19.10 8.19 -19.23
N ARG A 180 17.95 8.82 -19.39
CA ARG A 180 17.58 9.98 -18.56
C ARG A 180 17.20 9.52 -17.15
N TRP A 181 17.66 10.23 -16.14
CA TRP A 181 17.24 10.04 -14.74
C TRP A 181 15.71 10.10 -14.58
N SER A 182 15.08 11.03 -15.30
CA SER A 182 13.61 11.12 -15.37
C SER A 182 12.94 9.89 -15.94
N HIS A 183 13.59 9.18 -16.87
CA HIS A 183 13.08 7.92 -17.40
C HIS A 183 13.10 6.81 -16.36
N TRP A 184 14.16 6.74 -15.53
CA TRP A 184 14.20 5.85 -14.37
C TRP A 184 13.09 6.18 -13.36
N MET A 185 12.89 7.46 -13.01
CA MET A 185 11.82 7.87 -12.10
C MET A 185 10.44 7.47 -12.62
N LEU A 186 10.17 7.69 -13.91
CA LEU A 186 8.88 7.35 -14.53
C LEU A 186 8.67 5.85 -14.67
N SER A 187 9.74 5.04 -14.74
CA SER A 187 9.60 3.57 -14.75
C SER A 187 8.89 3.07 -13.48
N TYR A 188 9.25 3.62 -12.31
CA TYR A 188 8.56 3.33 -11.06
C TYR A 188 7.25 4.13 -10.95
N GLY A 189 7.23 5.39 -11.37
CA GLY A 189 6.03 6.22 -11.37
C GLY A 189 4.84 5.56 -12.07
N LEU A 190 5.06 4.97 -13.24
CA LEU A 190 4.01 4.26 -14.00
C LEU A 190 3.64 2.90 -13.37
N ALA A 191 4.57 2.22 -12.69
CA ALA A 191 4.26 1.03 -11.91
C ALA A 191 3.34 1.36 -10.72
N PHE A 192 3.65 2.43 -9.98
CA PHE A 192 2.82 2.93 -8.88
C PHE A 192 1.49 3.54 -9.35
N ALA A 193 1.43 4.15 -10.54
CA ALA A 193 0.17 4.59 -11.14
C ALA A 193 -0.74 3.41 -11.50
N SER A 194 -0.16 2.28 -11.92
CA SER A 194 -0.92 1.03 -12.09
C SER A 194 -1.43 0.48 -10.74
N ASP A 195 -0.66 0.67 -9.66
CA ASP A 195 -1.13 0.33 -8.31
C ASP A 195 -2.26 1.26 -7.85
N LEU A 196 -2.25 2.54 -8.24
CA LEU A 196 -3.34 3.48 -7.97
C LEU A 196 -4.64 3.04 -8.66
N GLU A 197 -4.58 2.60 -9.91
CA GLU A 197 -5.73 2.04 -10.62
C GLU A 197 -6.31 0.83 -9.86
N ARG A 198 -5.46 -0.13 -9.47
CA ARG A 198 -5.87 -1.29 -8.67
C ARG A 198 -6.50 -0.89 -7.34
N LEU A 199 -5.94 0.12 -6.65
CA LEU A 199 -6.49 0.61 -5.39
C LEU A 199 -7.94 1.08 -5.55
N ARG A 200 -8.21 1.87 -6.60
CA ARG A 200 -9.55 2.40 -6.89
C ARG A 200 -10.55 1.27 -7.15
N GLU A 201 -10.12 0.23 -7.87
CA GLU A 201 -10.95 -0.96 -8.08
C GLU A 201 -11.23 -1.73 -6.77
N VAL A 202 -10.23 -1.87 -5.90
CA VAL A 202 -10.39 -2.50 -4.58
C VAL A 202 -11.37 -1.72 -3.72
N ILE A 203 -11.26 -0.38 -3.67
CA ILE A 203 -12.18 0.48 -2.91
C ILE A 203 -13.65 0.22 -3.32
N ALA A 204 -13.92 0.10 -4.61
CA ALA A 204 -15.27 -0.17 -5.12
C ALA A 204 -15.84 -1.53 -4.66
N ARG A 205 -14.98 -2.55 -4.47
CA ARG A 205 -15.37 -3.88 -3.95
C ARG A 205 -15.48 -3.91 -2.42
N VAL A 206 -14.66 -3.13 -1.72
CA VAL A 206 -14.79 -2.90 -0.27
C VAL A 206 -16.10 -2.18 0.05
N ASN A 207 -16.57 -1.27 -0.81
CA ASN A 207 -17.74 -0.42 -0.56
C ASN A 207 -19.11 -1.09 -0.79
N ARG A 208 -19.33 -2.29 -0.23
CA ARG A 208 -20.60 -3.04 -0.26
C ARG A 208 -21.10 -3.35 1.15
N SER A 209 -22.37 -3.06 1.44
CA SER A 209 -22.94 -3.17 2.79
C SER A 209 -23.39 -4.59 3.14
N PRO A 210 -22.89 -5.18 4.25
CA PRO A 210 -23.41 -6.43 4.80
C PRO A 210 -24.52 -6.22 5.85
N LEU A 211 -24.81 -4.96 6.26
CA LEU A 211 -25.77 -4.67 7.32
C LEU A 211 -27.19 -5.12 6.95
N GLY A 212 -27.88 -5.81 7.85
CA GLY A 212 -29.17 -6.48 7.68
C GLY A 212 -29.11 -7.95 7.26
N CYS A 213 -27.93 -8.57 7.23
CA CYS A 213 -27.72 -10.01 7.00
C CYS A 213 -27.86 -10.88 8.27
N GLY A 214 -28.02 -10.28 9.45
CA GLY A 214 -28.14 -10.98 10.72
C GLY A 214 -26.93 -11.86 11.01
N ALA A 215 -27.15 -12.99 11.68
CA ALA A 215 -26.06 -13.92 12.00
C ALA A 215 -25.59 -14.74 10.79
N LEU A 216 -26.51 -15.04 9.85
CA LEU A 216 -26.24 -15.74 8.58
C LEU A 216 -27.43 -15.77 7.61
N ALA A 217 -28.68 -15.59 8.09
CA ALA A 217 -29.91 -15.89 7.34
C ALA A 217 -30.72 -14.66 6.95
N GLY A 218 -30.21 -13.45 7.18
CA GLY A 218 -30.95 -12.20 6.99
C GLY A 218 -31.63 -11.71 8.27
N ASN A 219 -32.10 -10.47 8.22
CA ASN A 219 -32.90 -9.86 9.28
C ASN A 219 -34.38 -10.27 9.16
N PRO A 220 -35.05 -10.66 10.27
CA PRO A 220 -36.44 -11.14 10.23
C PRO A 220 -37.51 -10.03 10.36
N PHE A 221 -37.11 -8.76 10.44
CA PHE A 221 -38.00 -7.63 10.74
C PHE A 221 -38.24 -6.70 9.55
N ASN A 222 -37.92 -7.14 8.33
CA ASN A 222 -38.14 -6.41 7.08
C ASN A 222 -37.56 -4.98 7.10
N ILE A 223 -36.35 -4.83 7.65
CA ILE A 223 -35.63 -3.56 7.66
C ILE A 223 -35.18 -3.16 6.24
N ASP A 224 -35.15 -1.86 5.99
CA ASP A 224 -34.70 -1.29 4.71
C ASP A 224 -33.17 -1.25 4.65
N ARG A 225 -32.56 -2.28 4.05
CA ARG A 225 -31.10 -2.40 3.89
C ARG A 225 -30.53 -1.33 2.96
N ASP A 226 -31.24 -0.96 1.89
CA ASP A 226 -30.79 0.05 0.93
C ASP A 226 -30.70 1.42 1.59
N ALA A 227 -31.67 1.78 2.44
CA ALA A 227 -31.61 3.03 3.19
C ALA A 227 -30.41 3.10 4.14
N MET A 228 -30.13 2.03 4.89
CA MET A 228 -28.96 1.99 5.78
C MET A 228 -27.64 2.00 5.00
N ALA A 229 -27.56 1.27 3.88
CA ALA A 229 -26.39 1.27 3.03
C ALA A 229 -26.09 2.68 2.49
N LYS A 230 -27.12 3.39 2.02
CA LYS A 230 -27.02 4.78 1.57
C LYS A 230 -26.59 5.72 2.69
N GLU A 231 -27.18 5.59 3.88
CA GLU A 231 -26.83 6.40 5.07
C GLU A 231 -25.35 6.25 5.44
N LEU A 232 -24.80 5.03 5.35
CA LEU A 232 -23.42 4.71 5.69
C LEU A 232 -22.43 4.91 4.52
N GLY A 233 -22.90 5.42 3.37
CA GLY A 233 -22.06 5.73 2.21
C GLY A 233 -21.61 4.51 1.38
N PHE A 234 -22.31 3.39 1.49
CA PHE A 234 -22.09 2.23 0.62
C PHE A 234 -22.69 2.43 -0.77
N GLU A 235 -22.07 1.82 -1.79
CA GLU A 235 -22.52 1.88 -3.19
C GLU A 235 -23.48 0.73 -3.56
N GLY A 236 -23.74 -0.18 -2.64
CA GLY A 236 -24.71 -1.24 -2.81
C GLY A 236 -24.64 -2.29 -1.70
N LEU A 237 -25.47 -3.31 -1.83
CA LEU A 237 -25.59 -4.38 -0.85
C LEU A 237 -24.72 -5.59 -1.20
N MET A 238 -24.36 -6.35 -0.18
CA MET A 238 -24.06 -7.77 -0.35
C MET A 238 -25.38 -8.54 -0.42
N TRP A 239 -25.53 -9.34 -1.48
CA TRP A 239 -26.81 -9.96 -1.85
C TRP A 239 -27.15 -11.25 -1.09
N ASN A 240 -26.14 -11.96 -0.58
CA ASN A 240 -26.34 -13.21 0.15
C ASN A 240 -25.87 -13.04 1.59
N SER A 241 -26.74 -13.34 2.56
CA SER A 241 -26.44 -13.14 3.98
C SER A 241 -25.35 -14.07 4.50
N MET A 242 -25.26 -15.30 3.99
CA MET A 242 -24.18 -16.21 4.36
C MET A 242 -22.84 -15.72 3.82
N GLY A 243 -22.81 -15.31 2.55
CA GLY A 243 -21.65 -14.68 1.95
C GLY A 243 -21.21 -13.43 2.73
N ALA A 244 -22.15 -12.54 3.04
CA ALA A 244 -21.87 -11.26 3.69
C ALA A 244 -21.17 -11.37 5.04
N VAL A 245 -21.57 -12.34 5.87
CA VAL A 245 -20.99 -12.50 7.21
C VAL A 245 -19.73 -13.36 7.24
N ALA A 246 -19.52 -14.20 6.22
CA ALA A 246 -18.31 -15.03 6.07
C ALA A 246 -17.17 -14.31 5.34
N ASP A 247 -17.50 -13.31 4.53
CA ASP A 247 -16.58 -12.72 3.57
C ASP A 247 -15.45 -11.92 4.24
N ARG A 248 -14.22 -12.21 3.80
CA ARG A 248 -12.99 -11.46 4.07
C ARG A 248 -12.14 -11.25 2.81
N ASP A 249 -12.70 -11.49 1.63
CA ASP A 249 -12.03 -11.25 0.35
C ASP A 249 -11.65 -9.77 0.24
N PHE A 250 -12.50 -8.86 0.72
CA PHE A 250 -12.21 -7.42 0.71
C PHE A 250 -10.96 -7.03 1.54
N VAL A 251 -10.67 -7.78 2.61
CA VAL A 251 -9.44 -7.59 3.41
C VAL A 251 -8.25 -8.17 2.67
N LEU A 252 -8.38 -9.42 2.21
CA LEU A 252 -7.31 -10.11 1.49
C LEU A 252 -6.89 -9.35 0.23
N GLU A 253 -7.86 -8.81 -0.51
CA GLU A 253 -7.63 -8.06 -1.74
C GLU A 253 -6.91 -6.73 -1.46
N ALA A 254 -7.31 -6.01 -0.42
CA ALA A 254 -6.58 -4.81 0.02
C ALA A 254 -5.14 -5.14 0.43
N MET A 255 -4.93 -6.26 1.11
CA MET A 255 -3.59 -6.70 1.51
C MET A 255 -2.75 -7.21 0.33
N GLN A 256 -3.37 -7.83 -0.67
CA GLN A 256 -2.71 -8.25 -1.91
C GLN A 256 -2.27 -7.04 -2.72
N TRP A 257 -3.14 -6.04 -2.83
CA TRP A 257 -2.83 -4.75 -3.44
C TRP A 257 -1.64 -4.08 -2.74
N GLY A 258 -1.71 -3.91 -1.41
CA GLY A 258 -0.64 -3.27 -0.65
C GLY A 258 0.68 -4.05 -0.69
N SER A 259 0.63 -5.39 -0.70
CA SER A 259 1.82 -6.23 -0.89
C SER A 259 2.49 -6.03 -2.25
N THR A 260 1.69 -5.85 -3.31
CA THR A 260 2.19 -5.58 -4.66
C THR A 260 2.87 -4.21 -4.72
N LEU A 261 2.22 -3.17 -4.18
CA LEU A 261 2.77 -1.83 -4.08
C LEU A 261 4.09 -1.83 -3.29
N MET A 262 4.13 -2.55 -2.16
CA MET A 262 5.35 -2.64 -1.34
C MET A 262 6.48 -3.41 -2.04
N SER A 263 6.15 -4.37 -2.93
CA SER A 263 7.15 -5.02 -3.78
C SER A 263 7.79 -4.03 -4.76
N HIS A 264 6.99 -3.16 -5.42
CA HIS A 264 7.53 -2.07 -6.24
C HIS A 264 8.36 -1.09 -5.40
N MET A 265 7.88 -0.73 -4.21
CA MET A 265 8.58 0.12 -3.24
C MET A 265 9.94 -0.47 -2.85
N SER A 266 10.03 -1.79 -2.69
CA SER A 266 11.28 -2.47 -2.33
C SER A 266 12.34 -2.34 -3.43
N ARG A 267 11.94 -2.46 -4.71
CA ARG A 267 12.83 -2.31 -5.87
C ARG A 267 13.28 -0.86 -6.04
N TRP A 268 12.35 0.08 -5.93
CA TRP A 268 12.64 1.51 -5.95
C TRP A 268 13.61 1.90 -4.83
N SER A 269 13.42 1.33 -3.64
CA SER A 269 14.31 1.55 -2.50
C SER A 269 15.70 0.97 -2.74
N GLU A 270 15.80 -0.22 -3.36
CA GLU A 270 17.08 -0.85 -3.69
C GLU A 270 17.94 0.04 -4.59
N ASP A 271 17.35 0.54 -5.67
CA ASP A 271 18.04 1.43 -6.61
C ASP A 271 18.56 2.67 -5.90
N LEU A 272 17.73 3.33 -5.08
CA LEU A 272 18.15 4.52 -4.35
C LEU A 272 19.19 4.24 -3.26
N ILE A 273 19.15 3.07 -2.61
CA ILE A 273 20.19 2.65 -1.67
C ILE A 273 21.52 2.54 -2.41
N ILE A 274 21.55 1.82 -3.53
CA ILE A 274 22.75 1.67 -4.38
C ILE A 274 23.23 3.03 -4.89
N TYR A 275 22.32 3.87 -5.39
CA TYR A 275 22.66 5.19 -5.92
C TYR A 275 23.17 6.17 -4.86
N SER A 276 22.89 5.90 -3.59
CA SER A 276 23.35 6.70 -2.45
C SER A 276 24.72 6.28 -1.89
N THR A 277 25.29 5.15 -2.35
CA THR A 277 26.61 4.72 -1.87
C THR A 277 27.73 5.63 -2.37
N GLY A 278 28.90 5.55 -1.73
CA GLY A 278 30.06 6.32 -2.17
C GLY A 278 30.53 5.96 -3.59
N GLU A 279 30.37 4.70 -3.99
CA GLU A 279 30.77 4.17 -5.30
C GLU A 279 29.94 4.77 -6.44
N PHE A 280 28.65 5.01 -6.22
CA PHE A 280 27.76 5.62 -7.22
C PHE A 280 27.65 7.13 -7.02
N SER A 281 27.30 7.58 -5.82
CA SER A 281 27.09 8.99 -5.45
C SER A 281 26.12 9.73 -6.38
N PHE A 282 25.16 9.03 -6.98
CA PHE A 282 24.16 9.62 -7.88
C PHE A 282 23.11 10.41 -7.11
N VAL A 283 22.77 9.97 -5.90
CA VAL A 283 21.81 10.67 -5.05
C VAL A 283 22.35 10.88 -3.64
N ARG A 284 21.85 11.91 -2.97
CA ARG A 284 22.07 12.15 -1.55
C ARG A 284 20.71 12.40 -0.89
N LEU A 285 20.34 11.53 0.04
CA LEU A 285 19.11 11.71 0.83
C LEU A 285 19.20 12.97 1.70
N ALA A 286 18.07 13.57 2.06
CA ALA A 286 18.00 14.66 3.04
C ALA A 286 18.19 14.13 4.46
N ASP A 287 18.69 14.99 5.38
CA ASP A 287 18.97 14.59 6.77
C ASP A 287 17.73 14.02 7.48
N ALA A 288 16.55 14.59 7.22
CA ALA A 288 15.28 14.16 7.80
C ALA A 288 14.89 12.70 7.48
N TYR A 289 15.46 12.10 6.43
CA TYR A 289 15.14 10.74 5.99
C TYR A 289 16.35 9.81 6.01
N SER A 290 17.36 10.17 6.80
CA SER A 290 18.61 9.42 6.92
C SER A 290 19.10 9.45 8.36
N THR A 291 19.99 8.55 8.72
CA THR A 291 20.70 8.65 9.99
C THR A 291 22.20 8.81 9.77
N GLY A 292 22.88 9.40 10.76
CA GLY A 292 24.33 9.46 10.81
C GLY A 292 24.91 8.30 11.61
N SER A 293 26.23 8.13 11.56
CA SER A 293 26.95 7.29 12.52
C SER A 293 27.52 8.16 13.65
N SER A 294 27.38 7.70 14.90
CA SER A 294 28.03 8.35 16.04
C SER A 294 29.57 8.29 15.98
N LEU A 295 30.15 7.38 15.20
CA LEU A 295 31.60 7.19 15.05
C LEU A 295 32.14 7.78 13.74
N MET A 296 31.33 7.84 12.68
CA MET A 296 31.76 8.22 11.33
C MET A 296 30.91 9.39 10.79
N PRO A 297 31.35 10.65 10.97
CA PRO A 297 30.54 11.84 10.64
C PRO A 297 30.23 12.00 9.16
N GLN A 298 30.99 11.37 8.26
CA GLN A 298 30.74 11.36 6.82
C GLN A 298 29.67 10.35 6.39
N LYS A 299 29.33 9.37 7.24
CA LYS A 299 28.45 8.25 6.87
C LYS A 299 26.98 8.65 7.03
N LYS A 300 26.26 8.66 5.91
CA LYS A 300 24.82 8.92 5.85
C LYS A 300 24.10 7.64 5.44
N ASN A 301 23.36 7.04 6.36
CA ASN A 301 22.68 5.77 6.14
C ASN A 301 21.28 6.01 5.55
N PRO A 302 20.88 5.25 4.52
CA PRO A 302 19.56 5.37 3.90
C PRO A 302 18.47 4.62 4.67
N ASP A 303 18.38 4.80 6.00
CA ASP A 303 17.49 4.04 6.90
C ASP A 303 16.02 4.04 6.45
N SER A 304 15.55 5.17 5.91
CA SER A 304 14.18 5.27 5.37
C SER A 304 13.95 4.26 4.25
N LEU A 305 14.86 4.16 3.29
CA LEU A 305 14.78 3.22 2.16
C LEU A 305 14.98 1.77 2.61
N GLU A 306 15.88 1.52 3.56
CA GLU A 306 16.07 0.19 4.14
C GLU A 306 14.80 -0.29 4.87
N LEU A 307 14.14 0.58 5.61
CA LEU A 307 12.87 0.30 6.26
C LEU A 307 11.73 0.08 5.26
N LEU A 308 11.66 0.86 4.17
CA LEU A 308 10.68 0.64 3.11
C LEU A 308 10.85 -0.75 2.48
N ARG A 309 12.08 -1.13 2.13
CA ARG A 309 12.41 -2.46 1.61
C ARG A 309 12.08 -3.56 2.62
N GLY A 310 12.45 -3.41 3.89
CA GLY A 310 12.17 -4.38 4.95
C GLY A 310 10.68 -4.56 5.23
N LYS A 311 9.90 -3.48 5.20
CA LYS A 311 8.44 -3.51 5.40
C LYS A 311 7.68 -4.23 4.29
N SER A 312 8.28 -4.42 3.11
CA SER A 312 7.69 -5.28 2.06
C SER A 312 7.50 -6.72 2.53
N GLY A 313 8.42 -7.28 3.32
CA GLY A 313 8.29 -8.64 3.85
C GLY A 313 7.15 -8.75 4.86
N ARG A 314 6.96 -7.72 5.70
CA ARG A 314 5.86 -7.66 6.66
C ARG A 314 4.49 -7.61 5.97
N ALA A 315 4.34 -6.73 4.98
CA ALA A 315 3.12 -6.59 4.20
C ALA A 315 2.69 -7.92 3.56
N PHE A 316 3.63 -8.60 2.88
CA PHE A 316 3.40 -9.91 2.27
C PHE A 316 3.08 -11.00 3.29
N GLY A 317 3.86 -11.08 4.38
CA GLY A 317 3.69 -12.13 5.40
C GLY A 317 2.31 -12.10 6.06
N GLN A 318 1.78 -10.90 6.32
CA GLN A 318 0.42 -10.74 6.86
C GLN A 318 -0.64 -11.21 5.88
N MET A 319 -0.51 -10.84 4.60
CA MET A 319 -1.44 -11.27 3.56
C MET A 319 -1.43 -12.80 3.42
N ALA A 320 -0.24 -13.40 3.41
CA ALA A 320 -0.09 -14.86 3.34
C ALA A 320 -0.69 -15.56 4.57
N GLY A 321 -0.50 -14.99 5.77
CA GLY A 321 -1.09 -15.47 7.01
C GLY A 321 -2.62 -15.49 6.94
N LEU A 322 -3.23 -14.35 6.59
CA LEU A 322 -4.69 -14.26 6.45
C LEU A 322 -5.23 -15.22 5.38
N MET A 323 -4.56 -15.33 4.22
CA MET A 323 -4.96 -16.26 3.18
C MET A 323 -5.01 -17.71 3.70
N MET A 324 -4.06 -18.10 4.56
CA MET A 324 -4.05 -19.42 5.18
C MET A 324 -5.14 -19.57 6.25
N THR A 325 -5.45 -18.52 7.02
CA THR A 325 -6.60 -18.52 7.95
C THR A 325 -7.91 -18.77 7.21
N LEU A 326 -8.11 -18.14 6.04
CA LEU A 326 -9.35 -18.28 5.26
C LEU A 326 -9.47 -19.66 4.57
N LYS A 327 -8.35 -20.31 4.29
CA LYS A 327 -8.32 -21.56 3.53
C LYS A 327 -9.11 -22.67 4.23
N GLY A 328 -10.15 -23.17 3.55
CA GLY A 328 -10.89 -24.35 3.98
C GLY A 328 -11.81 -24.14 5.18
N LEU A 329 -12.08 -22.90 5.59
CA LEU A 329 -13.09 -22.62 6.60
C LEU A 329 -14.48 -23.10 6.10
N PRO A 330 -15.24 -23.84 6.93
CA PRO A 330 -16.60 -24.20 6.58
C PRO A 330 -17.50 -22.96 6.60
N SER A 331 -18.59 -22.97 5.83
CA SER A 331 -19.60 -21.93 6.00
C SER A 331 -20.19 -21.98 7.42
N THR A 332 -20.50 -20.86 8.07
CA THR A 332 -20.56 -19.49 7.53
C THR A 332 -19.58 -18.55 8.25
N TYR A 333 -19.97 -17.99 9.39
CA TYR A 333 -19.04 -17.25 10.26
C TYR A 333 -18.36 -18.22 11.21
N ASN A 334 -17.04 -18.08 11.36
CA ASN A 334 -16.23 -18.83 12.33
C ASN A 334 -15.35 -17.84 13.10
N LYS A 335 -14.98 -18.17 14.35
CA LYS A 335 -14.19 -17.28 15.21
C LYS A 335 -12.82 -16.97 14.60
N ASP A 336 -12.29 -17.86 13.76
CA ASP A 336 -11.09 -17.67 12.94
C ASP A 336 -11.09 -16.34 12.17
N LEU A 337 -12.27 -15.82 11.77
CA LEU A 337 -12.39 -14.54 11.08
C LEU A 337 -12.01 -13.33 11.94
N GLN A 338 -11.83 -13.49 13.26
CA GLN A 338 -11.27 -12.45 14.14
C GLN A 338 -9.81 -12.11 13.77
N GLU A 339 -9.05 -13.10 13.29
CA GLU A 339 -7.66 -12.96 12.82
C GLU A 339 -7.53 -12.12 11.53
N SER A 340 -8.64 -11.60 10.99
CA SER A 340 -8.61 -10.66 9.87
C SER A 340 -8.36 -9.21 10.30
N VAL A 341 -8.52 -8.87 11.59
CA VAL A 341 -8.50 -7.47 12.06
C VAL A 341 -7.07 -6.96 12.24
N GLU A 342 -6.27 -7.57 13.12
CA GLU A 342 -4.90 -7.14 13.40
C GLU A 342 -4.00 -7.04 12.16
N PRO A 343 -3.93 -8.06 11.28
CA PRO A 343 -3.12 -7.96 10.07
C PRO A 343 -3.64 -6.88 9.12
N MET A 344 -4.95 -6.65 9.02
CA MET A 344 -5.51 -5.57 8.21
C MET A 344 -5.09 -4.19 8.73
N LEU A 345 -5.27 -3.94 10.04
CA LEU A 345 -4.94 -2.65 10.67
C LEU A 345 -3.46 -2.31 10.47
N ASP A 346 -2.57 -3.26 10.75
CA ASP A 346 -1.13 -3.03 10.64
C ASP A 346 -0.66 -2.98 9.18
N HIS A 347 -1.28 -3.71 8.26
CA HIS A 347 -0.98 -3.64 6.84
C HIS A 347 -1.34 -2.27 6.27
N VAL A 348 -2.55 -1.78 6.53
CA VAL A 348 -3.01 -0.44 6.10
C VAL A 348 -2.08 0.64 6.64
N LYS A 349 -1.73 0.58 7.93
CA LYS A 349 -0.77 1.51 8.55
C LYS A 349 0.60 1.44 7.87
N THR A 350 1.12 0.22 7.68
CA THR A 350 2.45 0.01 7.07
C THR A 350 2.51 0.57 5.66
N VAL A 351 1.50 0.33 4.83
CA VAL A 351 1.42 0.84 3.46
C VAL A 351 1.29 2.37 3.44
N GLY A 352 0.35 2.92 4.21
CA GLY A 352 0.12 4.36 4.27
C GLY A 352 1.34 5.15 4.77
N ASP A 353 2.01 4.68 5.82
CA ASP A 353 3.25 5.28 6.32
C ASP A 353 4.37 5.18 5.26
N SER A 354 4.49 4.04 4.58
CA SER A 354 5.54 3.81 3.58
C SER A 354 5.42 4.76 2.39
N ILE A 355 4.20 5.02 1.91
CA ILE A 355 3.97 5.97 0.82
C ILE A 355 4.36 7.40 1.24
N GLN A 356 4.00 7.81 2.46
CA GLN A 356 4.36 9.13 2.97
C GLN A 356 5.88 9.30 3.15
N ILE A 357 6.58 8.27 3.65
CA ILE A 357 8.04 8.28 3.75
C ILE A 357 8.68 8.33 2.36
N ALA A 358 8.20 7.53 1.40
CA ALA A 358 8.69 7.56 0.02
C ALA A 358 8.50 8.95 -0.62
N THR A 359 7.35 9.59 -0.37
CA THR A 359 7.05 10.96 -0.79
C THR A 359 8.06 11.95 -0.22
N GLY A 360 8.32 11.89 1.08
CA GLY A 360 9.30 12.74 1.75
C GLY A 360 10.73 12.56 1.22
N VAL A 361 11.16 11.30 1.06
CA VAL A 361 12.46 10.94 0.49
C VAL A 361 12.60 11.50 -0.91
N LEU A 362 11.65 11.22 -1.80
CA LEU A 362 11.72 11.66 -3.19
C LEU A 362 11.61 13.18 -3.31
N SER A 363 10.80 13.84 -2.48
CA SER A 363 10.65 15.30 -2.53
C SER A 363 11.93 16.05 -2.15
N THR A 364 12.80 15.42 -1.35
CA THR A 364 13.92 16.11 -0.71
C THR A 364 15.31 15.58 -1.08
N LEU A 365 15.41 14.38 -1.66
CA LEU A 365 16.70 13.84 -2.12
C LEU A 365 17.31 14.72 -3.21
N ALA A 366 18.61 14.95 -3.12
CA ALA A 366 19.37 15.69 -4.13
C ALA A 366 19.96 14.71 -5.14
N ALA A 367 19.63 14.88 -6.43
CA ALA A 367 20.30 14.19 -7.51
C ALA A 367 21.60 14.91 -7.90
N ASN A 368 22.66 14.15 -8.19
CA ASN A 368 23.96 14.66 -8.59
C ASN A 368 24.19 14.39 -10.08
N SER A 369 23.76 15.32 -10.92
CA SER A 369 23.86 15.22 -12.38
C SER A 369 25.31 15.10 -12.87
N GLU A 370 26.26 15.74 -12.18
CA GLU A 370 27.68 15.66 -12.52
C GLU A 370 28.23 14.24 -12.29
N LYS A 371 27.90 13.61 -11.15
CA LYS A 371 28.30 12.22 -10.86
C LYS A 371 27.62 11.21 -11.78
N MET A 372 26.34 11.43 -12.08
CA MET A 372 25.61 10.62 -13.06
C MET A 372 26.28 10.68 -14.45
N ARG A 373 26.60 11.90 -14.93
CA ARG A 373 27.28 12.10 -16.22
C ARG A 373 28.69 11.51 -16.21
N ALA A 374 29.44 11.68 -15.13
CA ALA A 374 30.81 11.18 -15.00
C ALA A 374 30.89 9.64 -14.93
N ALA A 375 29.79 8.96 -14.61
CA ALA A 375 29.72 7.50 -14.61
C ALA A 375 29.40 6.90 -15.99
N LEU A 376 29.09 7.74 -16.99
CA LEU A 376 28.95 7.29 -18.37
C LEU A 376 30.31 6.87 -18.91
N ASP A 377 30.32 5.76 -19.63
CA ASP A 377 31.52 5.15 -20.18
C ASP A 377 31.38 5.00 -21.69
N GLY A 378 32.46 5.22 -22.44
CA GLY A 378 32.46 5.17 -23.90
C GLY A 378 31.97 3.83 -24.46
N PHE A 379 32.24 2.71 -23.77
CA PHE A 379 31.77 1.39 -24.21
C PHE A 379 30.25 1.26 -24.25
N MET A 380 29.52 2.10 -23.51
CA MET A 380 28.06 2.13 -23.55
C MET A 380 27.52 2.56 -24.93
N LEU A 381 28.36 3.22 -25.74
CA LEU A 381 28.03 3.69 -27.09
C LEU A 381 28.43 2.67 -28.19
N ALA A 382 28.90 1.47 -27.81
CA ALA A 382 29.20 0.41 -28.77
C ALA A 382 27.95 0.01 -29.56
N THR A 383 26.80 -0.07 -28.90
CA THR A 383 25.51 -0.32 -29.58
C THR A 383 25.16 0.81 -30.55
N ASP A 384 25.44 2.06 -30.20
CA ASP A 384 25.18 3.22 -31.04
C ASP A 384 26.10 3.24 -32.29
N LEU A 385 27.33 2.74 -32.14
CA LEU A 385 28.26 2.49 -33.25
C LEU A 385 27.76 1.37 -34.18
N ALA A 386 27.22 0.29 -33.62
CA ALA A 386 26.59 -0.77 -34.40
C ALA A 386 25.34 -0.25 -35.15
N ASP A 387 24.50 0.55 -34.48
CA ASP A 387 23.29 1.18 -35.05
C ASP A 387 23.64 2.11 -36.21
N TYR A 388 24.78 2.82 -36.16
CA TYR A 388 25.27 3.64 -37.27
C TYR A 388 25.47 2.84 -38.55
N LEU A 389 26.13 1.68 -38.46
CA LEU A 389 26.34 0.82 -39.62
C LEU A 389 25.03 0.17 -40.09
N VAL A 390 24.11 -0.16 -39.18
CA VAL A 390 22.77 -0.68 -39.53
C VAL A 390 22.01 0.35 -40.38
N ARG A 391 22.06 1.63 -40.02
CA ARG A 391 21.46 2.72 -40.80
C ARG A 391 22.06 2.88 -42.19
N LYS A 392 23.29 2.38 -42.40
CA LYS A 392 23.96 2.32 -43.71
C LYS A 392 23.70 1.01 -44.47
N GLY A 393 22.78 0.18 -43.98
CA GLY A 393 22.35 -1.06 -44.64
C GLY A 393 23.15 -2.30 -44.26
N VAL A 394 24.06 -2.23 -43.28
CA VAL A 394 24.82 -3.39 -42.84
C VAL A 394 23.97 -4.27 -41.90
N PRO A 395 23.89 -5.60 -42.11
CA PRO A 395 23.15 -6.49 -41.23
C PRO A 395 23.62 -6.43 -39.77
N PHE A 396 22.69 -6.42 -38.80
CA PHE A 396 23.01 -6.24 -37.37
C PHE A 396 24.05 -7.22 -36.81
N ARG A 397 24.02 -8.50 -37.22
CA ARG A 397 25.02 -9.49 -36.76
C ARG A 397 26.44 -9.11 -37.16
N GLU A 398 26.58 -8.49 -38.33
CA GLU A 398 27.86 -8.03 -38.85
C GLU A 398 28.28 -6.74 -38.13
N THR A 399 27.37 -5.78 -37.93
CA THR A 399 27.69 -4.55 -37.20
C THR A 399 28.05 -4.80 -35.74
N HIS A 400 27.41 -5.77 -35.09
CA HIS A 400 27.77 -6.20 -33.74
C HIS A 400 29.19 -6.77 -33.70
N HIS A 401 29.59 -7.58 -34.68
CA HIS A 401 30.96 -8.10 -34.78
C HIS A 401 31.97 -6.97 -34.98
N ILE A 402 31.68 -6.04 -35.89
CA ILE A 402 32.53 -4.86 -36.17
C ILE A 402 32.66 -3.99 -34.92
N SER A 403 31.56 -3.69 -34.23
CA SER A 403 31.60 -2.93 -32.98
C SER A 403 32.41 -3.64 -31.91
N GLY A 404 32.32 -4.98 -31.83
CA GLY A 404 33.17 -5.77 -30.93
C GLY A 404 34.66 -5.67 -31.26
N GLN A 405 35.02 -5.59 -32.55
CA GLN A 405 36.40 -5.34 -32.98
C GLN A 405 36.88 -3.94 -32.61
N VAL A 406 36.01 -2.93 -32.65
CA VAL A 406 36.33 -1.56 -32.17
C VAL A 406 36.57 -1.55 -30.66
N VAL A 407 35.74 -2.26 -29.88
CA VAL A 407 35.97 -2.44 -28.43
C VAL A 407 37.32 -3.12 -28.18
N ALA A 408 37.62 -4.21 -28.89
CA ALA A 408 38.91 -4.90 -28.76
C ALA A 408 40.10 -4.01 -29.17
N LEU A 409 39.93 -3.14 -30.17
CA LEU A 409 40.95 -2.17 -30.56
C LEU A 409 41.18 -1.12 -29.46
N SER A 410 40.11 -0.63 -28.83
CA SER A 410 40.17 0.29 -27.70
C SER A 410 40.95 -0.31 -26.53
N GLU A 411 40.64 -1.56 -26.15
CA GLU A 411 41.35 -2.30 -25.09
C GLU A 411 42.83 -2.51 -25.45
N LYS A 412 43.11 -2.99 -26.67
CA LYS A 412 44.46 -3.26 -27.14
C LYS A 412 45.36 -2.02 -27.15
N THR A 413 44.79 -0.86 -27.49
CA THR A 413 45.52 0.42 -27.57
C THR A 413 45.47 1.22 -26.28
N ASN A 414 44.76 0.73 -25.27
CA ASN A 414 44.46 1.45 -24.03
C ASN A 414 43.95 2.89 -24.30
N THR A 415 43.17 3.05 -25.37
CA THR A 415 42.59 4.33 -25.80
C THR A 415 41.07 4.22 -25.68
N PRO A 416 40.40 5.09 -24.89
CA PRO A 416 38.94 5.07 -24.78
C PRO A 416 38.26 5.09 -26.15
N MET A 417 37.14 4.37 -26.30
CA MET A 417 36.50 4.14 -27.60
C MET A 417 36.14 5.45 -28.30
N GLU A 418 35.72 6.46 -27.54
CA GLU A 418 35.39 7.81 -28.00
C GLU A 418 36.60 8.66 -28.41
N LYS A 419 37.82 8.20 -28.12
CA LYS A 419 39.09 8.87 -28.48
C LYS A 419 39.82 8.18 -29.64
N LEU A 420 39.28 7.10 -30.20
CA LEU A 420 39.82 6.47 -31.39
C LEU A 420 39.70 7.43 -32.59
N THR A 421 40.76 7.56 -33.39
CA THR A 421 40.72 8.43 -34.57
C THR A 421 39.84 7.82 -35.67
N TYR A 422 39.41 8.65 -36.62
CA TYR A 422 38.68 8.18 -37.79
C TYR A 422 39.45 7.08 -38.54
N GLU A 423 40.76 7.26 -38.73
CA GLU A 423 41.61 6.31 -39.44
C GLU A 423 41.70 4.98 -38.70
N GLN A 424 41.71 5.00 -37.36
CA GLN A 424 41.65 3.78 -36.56
C GLN A 424 40.31 3.06 -36.73
N LEU A 425 39.19 3.78 -36.74
CA LEU A 425 37.86 3.20 -36.96
C LEU A 425 37.72 2.66 -38.40
N GLU A 426 38.16 3.42 -39.40
CA GLU A 426 38.18 3.01 -40.82
C GLU A 426 39.05 1.77 -41.03
N SER A 427 40.13 1.61 -40.27
CA SER A 427 40.96 0.40 -40.32
C SER A 427 40.26 -0.86 -39.81
N VAL A 428 39.23 -0.70 -38.97
CA VAL A 428 38.36 -1.82 -38.56
C VAL A 428 37.35 -2.12 -39.67
N ASP A 429 36.70 -1.09 -40.23
CA ASP A 429 35.79 -1.25 -41.37
C ASP A 429 35.67 0.01 -42.24
N ALA A 430 35.87 -0.14 -43.56
CA ALA A 430 35.85 0.97 -44.52
C ALA A 430 34.49 1.67 -44.69
N ARG A 431 33.41 1.12 -44.13
CA ARG A 431 32.07 1.74 -44.15
C ARG A 431 31.91 2.84 -43.11
N PHE A 432 32.80 2.92 -42.12
CA PHE A 432 32.90 4.11 -41.28
C PHE A 432 33.26 5.33 -42.14
N LYS A 433 32.70 6.48 -41.77
CA LYS A 433 32.93 7.79 -42.40
C LYS A 433 33.25 8.81 -41.30
N PRO A 434 33.79 10.00 -41.61
CA PRO A 434 34.20 10.96 -40.58
C PRO A 434 33.10 11.34 -39.57
N ASP A 435 31.83 11.26 -39.98
CA ASP A 435 30.64 11.47 -39.13
C ASP A 435 30.41 10.38 -38.06
N VAL A 436 31.18 9.28 -38.07
CA VAL A 436 31.12 8.22 -37.04
C VAL A 436 31.43 8.77 -35.64
N SER A 437 32.25 9.83 -35.57
CA SER A 437 32.58 10.51 -34.32
C SER A 437 31.33 11.03 -33.57
N GLU A 438 30.26 11.34 -34.31
CA GLU A 438 28.99 11.79 -33.72
C GLU A 438 28.29 10.69 -32.91
N CYS A 439 28.62 9.41 -33.11
CA CYS A 439 28.10 8.30 -32.28
C CYS A 439 28.61 8.35 -30.84
N PHE A 440 29.73 9.04 -30.60
CA PHE A 440 30.35 9.15 -29.28
C PHE A 440 29.80 10.32 -28.45
N ASP A 441 28.50 10.61 -28.60
CA ASP A 441 27.77 11.61 -27.83
C ASP A 441 26.62 10.96 -27.04
N PHE A 442 26.73 10.97 -25.72
CA PHE A 442 25.71 10.43 -24.82
C PHE A 442 24.35 11.14 -24.94
N GLU A 443 24.34 12.44 -25.24
CA GLU A 443 23.11 13.21 -25.45
C GLU A 443 22.41 12.77 -26.74
N ARG A 444 23.18 12.59 -27.81
CA ARG A 444 22.67 12.00 -29.05
C ARG A 444 22.10 10.61 -28.77
N SER A 445 22.83 9.76 -28.05
CA SER A 445 22.40 8.40 -27.74
C SER A 445 21.00 8.34 -27.10
N VAL A 446 20.75 9.16 -26.06
CA VAL A 446 19.43 9.24 -25.43
C VAL A 446 18.38 9.82 -26.36
N GLU A 447 18.72 10.86 -27.14
CA GLU A 447 17.78 11.51 -28.06
C GLU A 447 17.39 10.62 -29.25
N MET A 448 18.20 9.64 -29.63
CA MET A 448 17.85 8.69 -30.69
C MET A 448 16.79 7.66 -30.28
N ARG A 449 16.53 7.50 -28.98
CA ARG A 449 15.54 6.53 -28.46
C ARG A 449 14.14 7.18 -28.44
N THR A 450 13.60 7.44 -29.65
CA THR A 450 12.36 8.22 -29.88
C THR A 450 11.09 7.38 -30.07
N SER A 451 11.18 6.06 -30.04
CA SER A 451 10.00 5.20 -30.00
C SER A 451 9.24 5.44 -28.69
N LYS A 452 7.90 5.32 -28.70
CA LYS A 452 7.08 5.49 -27.50
C LYS A 452 7.60 4.61 -26.35
N GLY A 453 7.70 5.21 -25.17
CA GLY A 453 8.35 4.59 -24.01
C GLY A 453 9.88 4.68 -24.00
N GLY A 454 10.50 5.33 -24.99
CA GLY A 454 11.94 5.55 -25.04
C GLY A 454 12.42 6.66 -24.08
N THR A 455 13.75 6.82 -23.99
CA THR A 455 14.40 7.73 -23.05
C THR A 455 14.70 9.12 -23.62
N SER A 456 14.37 9.39 -24.90
CA SER A 456 14.51 10.75 -25.46
C SER A 456 13.66 11.76 -24.70
N LYS A 457 14.08 13.03 -24.68
CA LYS A 457 13.40 14.11 -23.96
C LYS A 457 11.92 14.21 -24.36
N LYS A 458 11.65 14.09 -25.67
CA LYS A 458 10.28 14.06 -26.21
C LYS A 458 9.45 12.92 -25.63
N CYS A 459 9.98 11.70 -25.58
CA CYS A 459 9.27 10.53 -25.07
C CYS A 459 9.08 10.58 -23.54
N VAL A 460 10.03 11.15 -22.81
CA VAL A 460 9.92 11.34 -21.36
C VAL A 460 8.82 12.37 -21.03
N LEU A 461 8.72 13.46 -21.79
CA LEU A 461 7.59 14.41 -21.66
C LEU A 461 6.24 13.75 -21.98
N GLU A 462 6.16 12.91 -23.01
CA GLU A 462 4.94 12.12 -23.30
C GLU A 462 4.57 11.21 -22.11
N GLN A 463 5.55 10.53 -21.50
CA GLN A 463 5.32 9.69 -20.31
C GLN A 463 4.85 10.49 -19.09
N ILE A 464 5.36 11.72 -18.88
CA ILE A 464 4.91 12.59 -17.80
C ILE A 464 3.44 12.94 -17.97
N GLU A 465 3.00 13.29 -19.19
CA GLU A 465 1.60 13.60 -19.45
C GLU A 465 0.69 12.37 -19.32
N VAL A 466 1.15 11.19 -19.73
CA VAL A 466 0.46 9.92 -19.44
C VAL A 466 0.30 9.74 -17.94
N LEU A 467 1.37 9.87 -17.16
CA LEU A 467 1.31 9.74 -15.71
C LEU A 467 0.33 10.74 -15.08
N LYS A 468 0.39 12.03 -15.46
CA LYS A 468 -0.53 13.07 -14.96
C LYS A 468 -1.99 12.72 -15.28
N SER A 469 -2.27 12.15 -16.45
CA SER A 469 -3.63 11.75 -16.83
C SER A 469 -4.19 10.60 -15.98
N MET A 470 -3.33 9.72 -15.47
CA MET A 470 -3.72 8.61 -14.59
C MET A 470 -4.06 9.06 -13.16
N LEU A 471 -3.71 10.30 -12.77
CA LEU A 471 -3.97 10.83 -11.43
C LEU A 471 -5.40 11.38 -11.26
N ALA A 472 -6.09 11.62 -12.39
CA ALA A 472 -7.43 12.19 -12.42
C ALA A 472 -8.48 11.31 -11.74
#